data_AF-A0A2X2T4E4-F1
#
_entry.id   AF-A0A2X2T4E4-F1
#
_cell.length_a   1.000
_cell.length_b   1.000
_cell.length_c   1.000
_cell.angle_alpha   90.00
_cell.angle_beta   90.00
_cell.angle_gamma   90.00
#
_symmetry.space_group_name_H-M   'P 1'
#
loop_
_entity.id
_entity.type
_entity.pdbx_description
1 polymer ?
#
loop_
_entity_poly.entity_id
_entity_poly.type
_entity_poly.pdbx_seq_one_letter_code
_entity_poly.pdbx_strand_id
1 'polypeptide(L)'
;MGPKLITDGLAMFEKMMPGYLDVLDSNMTARDNKGVVEEGHKIKGAAGSVGLRHLQQVAQQIQSPDLPAWSDNVGEWIEELKQEWQHDVSVLKAWVADAGKK
;
A
#
# COMPACT_ATOMS: atom_id res chain seq x y z
N MET A 1 21.29 -4.15 3.42
CA MET A 1 20.73 -3.11 2.53
C MET A 1 21.00 -1.77 3.21
N GLY A 2 21.58 -0.79 2.51
CA GLY A 2 21.96 0.49 3.13
C GLY A 2 20.76 1.42 3.36
N PRO A 3 20.80 2.33 4.35
CA PRO A 3 19.71 3.26 4.68
C PRO A 3 19.22 4.06 3.47
N LYS A 4 20.14 4.43 2.56
CA LYS A 4 19.86 5.21 1.35
C LYS A 4 18.87 4.51 0.39
N LEU A 5 18.99 3.19 0.22
CA LEU A 5 18.09 2.43 -0.67
C LEU A 5 16.66 2.41 -0.13
N ILE A 6 16.49 2.35 1.19
CA ILE A 6 15.17 2.37 1.83
C ILE A 6 14.55 3.76 1.70
N THR A 7 15.32 4.85 1.95
CA THR A 7 14.81 6.21 1.79
C THR A 7 14.44 6.55 0.33
N ASP A 8 15.25 6.13 -0.64
CA ASP A 8 14.96 6.38 -2.07
C ASP A 8 13.72 5.60 -2.52
N GLY A 9 13.60 4.34 -2.08
CA GLY A 9 12.41 3.52 -2.32
C GLY A 9 11.15 4.11 -1.69
N LEU A 10 11.25 4.61 -0.45
CA LEU A 10 10.13 5.20 0.27
C LEU A 10 9.65 6.51 -0.36
N ALA A 11 10.58 7.35 -0.82
CA ALA A 11 10.24 8.56 -1.56
C ALA A 11 9.51 8.26 -2.89
N MET A 12 9.92 7.19 -3.58
CA MET A 12 9.22 6.73 -4.77
C MET A 12 7.83 6.19 -4.44
N PHE A 13 7.69 5.41 -3.37
CA PHE A 13 6.41 4.92 -2.88
C PHE A 13 5.43 6.06 -2.59
N GLU A 14 5.86 7.08 -1.84
CA GLU A 14 5.04 8.27 -1.53
C GLU A 14 4.57 9.04 -2.77
N LYS A 15 5.42 9.12 -3.79
CA LYS A 15 5.07 9.78 -5.05
C LYS A 15 4.01 8.99 -5.83
N MET A 16 4.06 7.67 -5.77
CA MET A 16 3.19 6.78 -6.56
C MET A 16 1.86 6.49 -5.86
N MET A 17 1.85 6.43 -4.52
CA MET A 17 0.71 5.98 -3.73
C MET A 17 -0.59 6.77 -4.01
N PRO A 18 -0.59 8.12 -4.12
CA PRO A 18 -1.81 8.85 -4.48
C PRO A 18 -2.40 8.40 -5.81
N GLY A 19 -1.56 8.15 -6.83
CA GLY A 19 -2.04 7.66 -8.12
C GLY A 19 -2.58 6.24 -8.07
N TYR A 20 -2.01 5.38 -7.23
CA TYR A 20 -2.58 4.05 -6.99
C TYR A 20 -3.97 4.15 -6.35
N LEU A 21 -4.15 5.02 -5.34
CA LEU A 21 -5.44 5.25 -4.68
C LEU A 21 -6.50 5.79 -5.65
N ASP A 22 -6.13 6.75 -6.52
CA ASP A 22 -7.04 7.31 -7.52
C ASP A 22 -7.55 6.22 -8.49
N VAL A 23 -6.66 5.34 -8.96
CA VAL A 23 -7.05 4.22 -9.84
C VAL A 23 -7.95 3.23 -9.10
N LEU A 24 -7.65 2.96 -7.84
CA LEU A 24 -8.42 2.05 -7.00
C LEU A 24 -9.85 2.59 -6.78
N ASP A 25 -9.99 3.88 -6.49
CA ASP A 25 -11.30 4.56 -6.35
C ASP A 25 -12.09 4.60 -7.66
N SER A 26 -11.40 4.82 -8.78
CA SER A 26 -12.02 4.75 -10.10
C SER A 26 -12.56 3.34 -10.37
N ASN A 27 -11.80 2.29 -10.08
CA ASN A 27 -12.21 0.91 -10.30
C ASN A 27 -13.38 0.52 -9.37
N MET A 28 -13.37 0.95 -8.11
CA MET A 28 -14.49 0.76 -7.19
C MET A 28 -15.76 1.44 -7.68
N THR A 29 -15.66 2.68 -8.16
CA THR A 29 -16.79 3.44 -8.72
C THR A 29 -17.35 2.75 -9.97
N ALA A 30 -16.47 2.23 -10.83
CA ALA A 30 -16.83 1.47 -12.03
C ALA A 30 -17.33 0.04 -11.74
N ARG A 31 -17.24 -0.42 -10.47
CA ARG A 31 -17.47 -1.82 -10.06
C ARG A 31 -16.60 -2.82 -10.84
N ASP A 32 -15.39 -2.39 -11.20
CA ASP A 32 -14.40 -3.23 -11.87
C ASP A 32 -13.55 -3.98 -10.83
N ASN A 33 -14.05 -5.13 -10.39
CA ASN A 33 -13.35 -5.98 -9.43
C ASN A 33 -11.99 -6.46 -9.95
N LYS A 34 -11.83 -6.65 -11.26
CA LYS A 34 -10.55 -7.08 -11.84
C LYS A 34 -9.54 -5.94 -11.73
N GLY A 35 -9.94 -4.71 -12.07
CA GLY A 35 -9.12 -3.53 -11.88
C GLY A 35 -8.72 -3.30 -10.42
N VAL A 36 -9.63 -3.51 -9.46
CA VAL A 36 -9.31 -3.43 -8.01
C VAL A 36 -8.24 -4.44 -7.62
N VAL A 37 -8.35 -5.69 -8.07
CA VAL A 37 -7.38 -6.75 -7.77
C VAL A 37 -6.01 -6.45 -8.37
N GLU A 38 -5.97 -5.99 -9.63
CA GLU A 38 -4.73 -5.62 -10.31
C GLU A 38 -4.04 -4.42 -9.63
N GLU A 39 -4.81 -3.43 -9.17
CA GLU A 39 -4.25 -2.28 -8.46
C GLU A 39 -3.74 -2.68 -7.07
N GLY A 40 -4.48 -3.52 -6.33
CA GLY A 40 -4.02 -4.11 -5.08
C GLY A 40 -2.70 -4.88 -5.23
N HIS A 41 -2.51 -5.58 -6.35
CA HIS A 41 -1.25 -6.28 -6.65
C HIS A 41 -0.06 -5.32 -6.76
N LYS A 42 -0.24 -4.19 -7.46
CA LYS A 42 0.80 -3.16 -7.62
C LYS A 42 1.17 -2.55 -6.27
N ILE A 43 0.17 -2.16 -5.48
CA ILE A 43 0.38 -1.58 -4.14
C ILE A 43 1.11 -2.58 -3.23
N LYS A 44 0.69 -3.85 -3.23
CA LYS A 44 1.36 -4.91 -2.47
C LYS A 44 2.84 -5.03 -2.83
N GLY A 45 3.16 -5.04 -4.12
CA GLY A 45 4.54 -5.09 -4.60
C GLY A 45 5.36 -3.88 -4.16
N ALA A 46 4.80 -2.68 -4.31
CA ALA A 46 5.43 -1.42 -3.92
C ALA A 46 5.69 -1.37 -2.41
N ALA A 47 4.68 -1.64 -1.59
CA ALA A 47 4.78 -1.66 -0.12
C ALA A 47 5.79 -2.71 0.38
N GLY A 48 5.76 -3.92 -0.19
CA GLY A 48 6.71 -4.98 0.13
C GLY A 48 8.16 -4.63 -0.20
N SER A 49 8.41 -3.88 -1.27
CA SER A 49 9.76 -3.49 -1.68
C SER A 49 10.44 -2.51 -0.72
N VAL A 50 9.65 -1.73 0.04
CA VAL A 50 10.14 -0.75 1.01
C VAL A 50 9.96 -1.20 2.46
N GLY A 51 9.37 -2.38 2.71
CA GLY A 51 9.20 -2.93 4.05
C GLY A 51 7.96 -2.42 4.81
N LEU A 52 6.99 -1.81 4.14
CA LEU A 52 5.71 -1.40 4.72
C LEU A 52 4.79 -2.63 4.88
N ARG A 53 5.09 -3.45 5.89
CA ARG A 53 4.45 -4.76 6.09
C ARG A 53 2.93 -4.68 6.26
N HIS A 54 2.45 -3.65 6.97
CA HIS A 54 1.03 -3.48 7.22
C HIS A 54 0.28 -3.17 5.91
N LEU A 55 0.66 -2.12 5.18
CA LEU A 55 0.10 -1.86 3.84
C LEU A 55 0.21 -3.04 2.87
N GLN A 56 1.31 -3.80 2.93
CA GLN A 56 1.47 -5.01 2.12
C GLN A 56 0.41 -6.07 2.44
N GLN A 57 0.00 -6.21 3.70
CA GLN A 57 -1.05 -7.14 4.14
C GLN A 57 -2.45 -6.67 3.73
N VAL A 58 -2.75 -5.38 3.89
CA VAL A 58 -4.02 -4.79 3.45
C VAL A 58 -4.16 -4.94 1.92
N ALA A 59 -3.11 -4.59 1.18
CA ALA A 59 -3.09 -4.76 -0.27
C ALA A 59 -3.22 -6.23 -0.70
N GLN A 60 -2.67 -7.18 0.08
CA GLN A 60 -2.88 -8.61 -0.15
C GLN A 60 -4.36 -8.99 -0.02
N GLN A 61 -5.11 -8.46 0.93
CA GLN A 61 -6.54 -8.74 1.05
C GLN A 61 -7.32 -8.19 -0.15
N ILE A 62 -7.00 -6.95 -0.56
CA ILE A 62 -7.60 -6.31 -1.75
C ILE A 62 -7.36 -7.15 -3.01
N GLN A 63 -6.15 -7.65 -3.25
CA GLN A 63 -5.85 -8.49 -4.41
C GLN A 63 -6.29 -9.97 -4.29
N SER A 64 -7.08 -10.35 -3.28
CA SER A 64 -7.51 -11.74 -3.06
C SER A 64 -9.03 -11.90 -3.18
N PRO A 65 -9.60 -11.84 -4.41
CA PRO A 65 -11.05 -11.87 -4.62
C PRO A 65 -11.73 -13.17 -4.16
N ASP A 66 -10.95 -14.23 -3.98
CA ASP A 66 -11.43 -15.53 -3.50
C ASP A 66 -11.61 -15.59 -1.97
N LEU A 67 -11.27 -14.52 -1.23
CA LEU A 67 -11.51 -14.46 0.21
C LEU A 67 -13.02 -14.48 0.50
N PRO A 68 -13.45 -15.20 1.56
CA PRO A 68 -14.83 -15.12 2.02
C PRO A 68 -15.24 -13.67 2.30
N ALA A 69 -16.42 -13.27 1.83
CA ALA A 69 -16.96 -11.92 1.97
C ALA A 69 -16.03 -10.81 1.42
N TRP A 70 -15.16 -11.11 0.46
CA TRP A 70 -14.29 -10.10 -0.16
C TRP A 70 -15.08 -8.89 -0.69
N SER A 71 -16.20 -9.12 -1.37
CA SER A 71 -17.05 -8.05 -1.90
C SER A 71 -17.59 -7.11 -0.83
N ASP A 72 -17.79 -7.62 0.37
CA ASP A 72 -18.35 -6.87 1.49
C ASP A 72 -17.26 -6.07 2.22
N ASN A 73 -16.03 -6.60 2.24
CA ASN A 73 -14.91 -6.05 3.02
C ASN A 73 -13.93 -5.20 2.20
N VAL A 74 -13.89 -5.35 0.86
CA VAL A 74 -12.86 -4.69 0.04
C VAL A 74 -12.88 -3.17 0.17
N GLY A 75 -14.06 -2.56 0.34
CA GLY A 75 -14.16 -1.12 0.60
C GLY A 75 -13.49 -0.69 1.91
N GLU A 76 -13.57 -1.50 2.96
CA GLU A 76 -12.96 -1.21 4.26
C GLU A 76 -11.43 -1.27 4.17
N TRP A 77 -10.88 -2.28 3.50
CA TRP A 77 -9.42 -2.39 3.29
C TRP A 77 -8.87 -1.24 2.45
N ILE A 78 -9.64 -0.75 1.48
CA ILE A 78 -9.26 0.41 0.68
C ILE A 78 -9.24 1.68 1.54
N GLU A 79 -10.23 1.84 2.41
CA GLU A 79 -10.28 2.97 3.33
C GLU A 79 -9.14 2.91 4.35
N GLU A 80 -8.81 1.73 4.87
CA GLU A 80 -7.64 1.49 5.72
C GLU A 80 -6.34 1.90 5.00
N LEU A 81 -6.16 1.51 3.72
CA LEU A 81 -5.02 1.97 2.92
C LEU A 81 -4.94 3.49 2.87
N LYS A 82 -6.05 4.19 2.63
CA LYS A 82 -6.09 5.66 2.53
C LYS A 82 -5.74 6.34 3.85
N GLN A 83 -6.18 5.78 4.96
CA GLN A 83 -5.98 6.36 6.29
C GLN A 83 -4.55 6.11 6.81
N GLU A 84 -4.00 4.92 6.58
CA GLU A 84 -2.81 4.46 7.28
C GLU A 84 -1.51 4.67 6.50
N TRP A 85 -1.55 4.81 5.16
CA TRP A 85 -0.31 4.80 4.36
C TRP A 85 0.68 5.91 4.76
N GLN A 86 0.18 7.11 5.07
CA GLN A 86 1.03 8.23 5.49
C GLN A 86 1.65 7.99 6.87
N HIS A 87 0.88 7.36 7.78
CA HIS A 87 1.33 7.00 9.11
C HIS A 87 2.46 5.96 9.02
N ASP A 88 2.23 4.87 8.29
CA ASP A 88 3.20 3.78 8.12
C ASP A 88 4.51 4.29 7.49
N VAL A 89 4.41 5.14 6.46
CA VAL A 89 5.57 5.81 5.86
C VAL A 89 6.33 6.65 6.88
N SER A 90 5.63 7.43 7.71
CA SER A 90 6.24 8.30 8.71
C SER A 90 6.97 7.50 9.79
N VAL A 91 6.35 6.41 10.27
CA VAL A 91 6.97 5.46 11.23
C VAL A 91 8.24 4.85 10.65
N LEU A 92 8.21 4.41 9.39
CA LEU A 92 9.38 3.83 8.73
C LEU A 92 10.50 4.87 8.54
N LYS A 93 10.17 6.11 8.13
CA LYS A 93 11.16 7.21 8.05
C LYS A 93 11.85 7.45 9.39
N ALA A 94 11.08 7.52 10.47
CA ALA A 94 11.60 7.74 11.81
C ALA A 94 12.55 6.60 12.23
N TRP A 95 12.18 5.35 11.94
CA TRP A 95 13.01 4.19 12.24
C TRP A 95 14.33 4.20 11.45
N VAL A 96 14.31 4.49 10.14
CA VAL A 96 15.53 4.58 9.32
C VAL A 96 16.45 5.69 9.82
N ALA A 97 15.89 6.84 10.20
CA ALA A 97 16.66 7.96 10.73
C ALA A 97 17.31 7.65 12.10
N ASP A 98 16.68 6.82 12.94
CA ASP A 98 17.26 6.35 14.20
C ASP A 98 18.33 5.27 13.96
N ALA A 99 18.05 4.31 13.08
CA ALA A 99 18.97 3.24 12.73
C ALA A 99 20.28 3.76 12.11
N GLY A 100 20.23 4.88 11.39
CA GLY A 100 21.42 5.55 10.83
C GLY A 100 22.27 6.33 11.84
N LYS A 101 21.84 6.47 13.10
CA LYS A 101 22.61 7.12 14.18
C LYS A 101 23.45 6.15 15.01
N LYS A 102 23.29 4.84 14.80
CA LYS A 102 24.07 3.78 15.45
C LYS A 102 25.19 3.31 14.54
#